data_AF-A0A645INT5-F1
#
_entry.id   AF-A0A645INT5-F1
#
_cell.length_a   1.000
_cell.length_b   1.000
_cell.length_c   1.000
_cell.angle_alpha   90.00
_cell.angle_beta   90.00
_cell.angle_gamma   90.00
#
_symmetry.space_group_name_H-M   'P 1'
#
loop_
_entity.id
_entity.type
_entity.pdbx_description
1 polymer ?
#
loop_
_entity_poly.entity_id
_entity_poly.type
_entity_poly.pdbx_seq_one_letter_code
_entity_poly.pdbx_strand_id
1 'polypeptide(L)' 'MAVISGAAFGPGGEGFIRCCYATSMKDIAEALTRMDNFLTNLQKKKERNEL' A
#
# COMPACT_ATOMS: atom_id res chain seq x y z
N MET A 1 -5.99 -7.60 -5.74
CA MET A 1 -5.01 -7.15 -4.73
C MET A 1 -5.76 -6.65 -3.51
N ALA A 2 -5.47 -7.19 -2.34
CA ALA A 2 -6.00 -6.71 -1.07
C ALA A 2 -4.83 -6.35 -0.15
N VAL A 3 -4.92 -5.19 0.50
CA VAL A 3 -3.94 -4.72 1.49
C VAL A 3 -4.64 -4.71 2.83
N ILE A 4 -4.09 -5.43 3.81
CA ILE A 4 -4.61 -5.47 5.17
C ILE A 4 -3.61 -4.77 6.07
N SER A 5 -4.10 -3.83 6.87
CA SER A 5 -3.28 -3.18 7.90
C SER A 5 -2.75 -4.23 8.86
N GLY A 6 -1.43 -4.25 9.09
CA GLY A 6 -0.81 -5.17 10.05
C GLY A 6 -1.32 -4.94 11.47
N ALA A 7 -1.78 -3.74 11.79
CA ALA A 7 -2.43 -3.45 13.07
C ALA A 7 -3.68 -4.32 13.32
N ALA A 8 -4.33 -4.83 12.26
CA ALA A 8 -5.44 -5.78 12.39
C ALA A 8 -5.03 -7.14 12.99
N PHE A 9 -3.73 -7.45 13.02
CA PHE A 9 -3.17 -8.68 13.60
C PHE A 9 -2.59 -8.47 15.01
N GLY A 10 -2.77 -7.28 15.59
CA GLY A 10 -2.31 -6.93 16.93
C GLY A 10 -1.06 -6.06 16.97
N PRO A 11 -0.49 -5.79 18.16
CA PRO A 11 0.57 -4.82 18.37
C PRO A 11 1.85 -5.12 17.56
N GLY A 12 2.13 -6.40 17.31
CA GLY A 12 3.29 -6.83 16.53
C GLY A 12 3.18 -6.55 15.02
N GLY A 13 2.03 -6.11 14.52
CA GLY A 13 1.80 -5.75 13.13
C GLY A 13 1.71 -4.24 12.88
N GLU A 14 1.91 -3.41 13.90
CA GLU A 14 1.93 -1.96 13.73
C GLU A 14 3.06 -1.54 12.78
N GLY A 15 2.75 -0.68 11.80
CA GLY A 15 3.71 -0.25 10.77
C GLY A 15 3.93 -1.22 9.61
N PHE A 16 3.34 -2.43 9.65
CA PHE A 16 3.42 -3.40 8.56
C PHE A 16 2.09 -3.52 7.80
N ILE A 17 2.16 -4.01 6.56
CA ILE A 17 0.98 -4.35 5.76
C ILE A 17 1.13 -5.75 5.18
N ARG A 18 0.03 -6.50 5.12
CA ARG A 18 -0.01 -7.76 4.38
C ARG A 18 -0.61 -7.52 3.00
N CYS A 19 0.12 -7.91 1.97
CA CYS A 19 -0.35 -7.88 0.60
C CYS A 19 -0.72 -9.30 0.14
N CYS A 20 -1.99 -9.52 -0.23
CA CYS A 20 -2.40 -10.74 -0.92
C CYS A 20 -2.21 -10.53 -2.43
N TYR A 21 -1.19 -11.18 -2.99
CA TYR A 21 -0.92 -11.17 -4.43
C TYR A 21 -1.79 -12.20 -5.15
N ALA A 22 -2.18 -11.89 -6.38
CA ALA A 22 -2.83 -12.83 -7.28
C ALA A 22 -1.79 -13.80 -7.84
N THR A 23 -2.20 -15.01 -8.23
CA THR A 23 -1.31 -16.04 -8.81
C THR A 23 -0.67 -15.62 -10.15
N SER A 24 -1.17 -14.56 -10.77
CA SER A 24 -0.72 -14.04 -12.07
C SER A 24 0.31 -12.91 -11.92
N MET A 25 1.46 -13.06 -12.59
CA MET A 25 2.52 -12.04 -12.62
C MET A 25 2.04 -10.69 -13.19
N LYS A 26 1.09 -10.71 -14.14
CA LYS A 26 0.51 -9.49 -14.71
C LYS A 26 -0.28 -8.68 -13.68
N ASP A 27 -1.04 -9.38 -12.85
CA ASP A 27 -1.83 -8.75 -11.79
C ASP A 27 -0.93 -8.19 -10.68
N ILE A 28 0.21 -8.83 -10.40
CA ILE A 28 1.22 -8.33 -9.47
C ILE A 28 1.86 -7.05 -9.99
N ALA A 29 2.24 -7.01 -11.28
CA ALA A 29 2.82 -5.81 -11.88
C ALA A 29 1.85 -4.62 -11.87
N GLU A 30 0.59 -4.85 -12.24
CA GLU A 30 -0.47 -3.82 -12.22
C GLU A 30 -0.74 -3.32 -10.78
N ALA A 31 -0.76 -4.25 -9.83
CA ALA A 31 -0.89 -3.96 -8.41
C ALA A 31 0.21 -3.01 -7.90
N LEU A 32 1.47 -3.29 -8.21
CA LEU A 32 2.60 -2.46 -7.81
C LEU A 32 2.53 -1.07 -8.44
N THR A 33 2.22 -0.98 -9.74
CA THR A 33 2.05 0.32 -10.43
C THR A 33 0.97 1.18 -9.80
N ARG A 34 -0.17 0.59 -9.40
CA ARG A 34 -1.24 1.32 -8.70
C ARG A 34 -0.79 1.79 -7.32
N MET A 35 0.00 0.99 -6.62
CA MET A 35 0.52 1.32 -5.29
C MET A 35 1.53 2.47 -5.35
N ASP A 36 2.43 2.46 -6.34
CA ASP A 36 3.37 3.56 -6.60
C ASP A 36 2.63 4.88 -6.88
N ASN A 37 1.66 4.84 -7.80
CA ASN A 37 0.81 6.00 -8.10
C ASN A 37 0.10 6.52 -6.84
N PHE A 38 -0.41 5.63 -6.00
CA PHE A 38 -1.06 6.02 -4.74
C PHE A 38 -0.08 6.68 -3.76
N LEU A 39 1.11 6.10 -3.56
CA LEU A 39 2.17 6.64 -2.69
C LEU A 39 2.66 8.01 -3.16
N THR A 40 2.92 8.15 -4.46
CA THR A 40 3.33 9.43 -5.07
C THR A 40 2.26 10.52 -4.84
N ASN A 41 0.98 10.18 -4.98
CA ASN A 41 -0.11 11.13 -4.71
C ASN A 41 -0.25 11.46 -3.22
N LEU A 42 -0.01 10.49 -2.34
CA LEU A 42 0.02 10.71 -0.89
C LEU A 42 1.14 11.65 -0.47
N GLN A 43 2.33 11.49 -1.05
CA GLN A 43 3.49 12.34 -0.76
C GLN A 43 3.24 13.78 -1.21
N LYS A 44 2.72 13.98 -2.43
CA LYS A 44 2.26 15.29 -2.90
C LYS A 44 1.16 15.90 -2.04
N LYS A 45 0.28 15.07 -1.47
CA LYS A 45 -0.80 15.54 -0.58
C LYS A 45 -0.26 15.94 0.79
N LYS A 46 0.75 15.23 1.31
CA LYS A 46 1.46 15.62 2.55
C LYS A 46 2.16 16.97 2.39
N GLU A 47 2.92 17.17 1.33
CA GLU A 47 3.61 18.45 1.06
C GLU A 47 2.65 19.63 0.95
N ARG A 48 1.43 19.41 0.45
CA ARG A 48 0.39 20.44 0.35
C ARG A 48 -0.35 20.72 1.67
N ASN A 49 -0.32 19.78 2.61
CA ASN A 49 -1.00 19.89 3.90
C ASN A 49 -0.09 20.46 5.00
N GLU A 50 1.21 20.55 4.73
CA GLU A 50 2.24 21.14 5.61
C GLU A 50 2.59 22.59 5.21
N LEU A 51 1.92 23.15 4.19
CA LEU A 51 1.85 24.57 3.82
C LEU A 51 0.57 25.20 4.40
#